data_AF-A0A7Z0MMZ6-F1
#
_entry.id   AF-A0A7Z0MMZ6-F1
#
_cell.length_a   1.000
_cell.length_b   1.000
_cell.length_c   1.000
_cell.angle_alpha   90.00
_cell.angle_beta   90.00
_cell.angle_gamma   90.00
#
_symmetry.space_group_name_H-M   'P 1'
#
loop_
_entity.id
_entity.type
_entity.pdbx_description
1 polymer ?
#
loop_
_entity_poly.entity_id
_entity_poly.type
_entity_poly.pdbx_seq_one_letter_code
_entity_poly.pdbx_strand_id
1 'polypeptide(L)'
;MQRCPACNARLKERLICSRCRADLTALIGSEQAAQQWFSKAVEYYLSADIEQCIAAIAISLSLHKTRLAQIFRDFLIQQQCAEILNFLVQEQLSAAKNSLYKLRFLFPYSRQLQHLNAFAEYLGLRI
;
A
#
# COMPACT_ATOMS: atom_id res chain seq x y z
N MET A 1 20.47 13.37 -11.10
CA MET A 1 20.93 12.95 -12.44
C MET A 1 20.78 11.44 -12.56
N GLN A 2 19.81 10.95 -13.34
CA GLN A 2 19.54 9.52 -13.47
C GLN A 2 20.67 8.81 -14.24
N ARG A 3 20.96 7.56 -13.85
CA ARG A 3 21.99 6.72 -14.47
C ARG A 3 21.39 5.39 -14.91
N CYS A 4 21.93 4.82 -15.97
CA CYS A 4 21.53 3.52 -16.47
C CYS A 4 21.90 2.44 -15.43
N PRO A 5 20.95 1.61 -14.98
CA PRO A 5 21.24 0.57 -13.99
C PRO A 5 22.15 -0.53 -14.54
N ALA A 6 22.17 -0.75 -15.86
CA ALA A 6 22.98 -1.79 -16.50
C ALA A 6 24.46 -1.40 -16.71
N CYS A 7 24.74 -0.14 -17.06
CA CYS A 7 26.11 0.29 -17.41
C CYS A 7 26.58 1.57 -16.72
N ASN A 8 25.77 2.12 -15.81
CA ASN A 8 26.04 3.32 -15.01
C ASN A 8 26.30 4.60 -15.83
N ALA A 9 25.97 4.59 -17.13
CA ALA A 9 26.05 5.78 -17.99
C ALA A 9 24.96 6.79 -17.60
N ARG A 10 25.26 8.09 -17.74
CA ARG A 10 24.29 9.17 -17.49
C ARG A 10 23.14 9.10 -18.49
N LEU A 11 21.90 9.10 -18.00
CA LEU A 11 20.68 9.17 -18.81
C LEU A 11 20.27 10.64 -18.93
N LYS A 12 20.53 11.25 -20.10
CA LYS A 12 20.04 12.60 -20.42
C LYS A 12 18.59 12.51 -20.89
N GLU A 13 17.68 12.09 -20.01
CA GLU A 13 16.22 11.93 -20.27
C GLU A 13 15.86 10.88 -21.32
N ARG A 14 16.83 10.15 -21.86
CA ARG A 14 16.61 9.05 -22.80
C ARG A 14 16.16 7.80 -22.07
N LEU A 15 15.09 7.18 -22.55
CA LEU A 15 14.63 5.87 -22.09
C LEU A 15 15.54 4.73 -22.58
N ILE A 16 16.16 4.90 -23.76
CA ILE A 16 17.16 3.97 -24.28
C ILE A 16 18.56 4.49 -23.94
N CYS A 17 19.35 3.66 -23.28
CA CYS A 17 20.72 4.03 -22.92
C CYS A 17 21.61 4.20 -24.16
N SER A 18 22.29 5.33 -24.30
CA SER A 18 23.19 5.58 -25.44
C SER A 18 24.44 4.69 -25.45
N ARG A 19 24.84 4.14 -24.29
CA ARG A 19 26.04 3.31 -24.15
C ARG A 19 25.75 1.82 -24.35
N CYS A 20 24.84 1.26 -23.55
CA CYS A 20 24.54 -0.18 -23.60
C CYS A 20 23.28 -0.53 -24.39
N ARG A 21 22.55 0.46 -24.93
CA ARG A 21 21.30 0.27 -25.68
C ARG A 21 20.15 -0.40 -24.90
N ALA A 22 20.29 -0.60 -23.60
CA ALA A 22 19.21 -1.08 -22.75
C ALA A 22 18.01 -0.14 -22.85
N ASP A 23 16.84 -0.71 -23.13
CA ASP A 23 15.56 -0.03 -23.09
C ASP A 23 15.03 -0.01 -21.65
N LEU A 24 14.93 1.18 -21.07
CA LEU A 24 14.50 1.41 -19.69
C LEU A 24 13.06 1.93 -19.62
N THR A 25 12.33 1.96 -20.74
CA THR A 25 10.97 2.51 -20.84
C THR A 25 10.04 1.88 -19.79
N ALA A 26 10.02 0.54 -19.70
CA ALA A 26 9.17 -0.16 -18.75
C ALA A 26 9.58 0.11 -17.29
N LEU A 27 10.88 0.15 -17.01
CA LEU A 27 11.41 0.38 -15.66
C LEU A 27 11.08 1.79 -15.16
N ILE A 28 11.39 2.81 -15.97
CA ILE A 28 11.09 4.21 -15.61
C ILE A 28 9.58 4.42 -15.54
N GLY A 29 8.82 3.81 -16.46
CA GLY A 29 7.36 3.85 -16.45
C GLY A 29 6.76 3.24 -15.18
N SER A 30 7.28 2.10 -14.70
CA SER A 30 6.78 1.48 -13.46
C SER A 30 7.08 2.32 -12.23
N GLU A 31 8.26 2.96 -12.16
CA GLU A 31 8.59 3.90 -11.08
C GLU A 31 7.66 5.12 -11.06
N GLN A 32 7.38 5.71 -12.22
CA GLN A 32 6.47 6.85 -12.34
C GLN A 32 5.02 6.46 -11.99
N ALA A 33 4.54 5.34 -12.50
CA ALA A 33 3.22 4.82 -12.18
C ALA A 33 3.09 4.50 -10.68
N ALA A 34 4.13 3.92 -10.06
CA ALA A 34 4.15 3.69 -8.62
C ALA A 34 3.96 4.99 -7.82
N GLN A 35 4.63 6.07 -8.22
CA GLN A 35 4.50 7.37 -7.58
C GLN A 35 3.09 7.96 -7.75
N GLN A 36 2.50 7.84 -8.94
CA GLN A 36 1.13 8.30 -9.19
C GLN A 36 0.09 7.54 -8.33
N TRP A 37 0.22 6.22 -8.25
CA TRP A 37 -0.64 5.40 -7.39
C TRP A 37 -0.43 5.69 -5.91
N PHE A 38 0.80 6.00 -5.49
CA PHE A 38 1.07 6.45 -4.13
C PHE A 38 0.34 7.76 -3.82
N SER A 39 0.43 8.76 -4.71
CA SER A 39 -0.30 10.03 -4.53
C SER A 39 -1.80 9.81 -4.41
N LYS A 40 -2.39 8.97 -5.28
CA LYS A 40 -3.81 8.59 -5.19
C LYS A 40 -4.16 7.93 -3.86
N ALA A 41 -3.30 7.06 -3.33
CA ALA A 41 -3.53 6.43 -2.02
C ALA A 41 -3.65 7.47 -0.91
N VAL A 42 -2.80 8.50 -0.94
CA VAL A 42 -2.86 9.62 0.02
C VAL A 42 -4.14 10.44 -0.17
N GLU A 43 -4.52 10.73 -1.42
CA GLU A 43 -5.78 11.44 -1.71
C GLU A 43 -7.00 10.67 -1.19
N TYR A 44 -7.08 9.36 -1.45
CA TYR A 44 -8.16 8.50 -0.94
C TYR A 44 -8.18 8.43 0.59
N TYR A 45 -7.02 8.40 1.23
CA TYR A 45 -6.94 8.45 2.68
C TYR A 45 -7.52 9.77 3.23
N LEU A 46 -7.17 10.91 2.62
CA LEU A 46 -7.68 12.23 3.01
C LEU A 46 -9.19 12.37 2.77
N SER A 47 -9.74 11.68 1.77
CA SER A 47 -11.18 11.62 1.52
C SER A 47 -11.92 10.53 2.32
N ALA A 48 -11.23 9.87 3.28
CA ALA A 48 -11.75 8.76 4.07
C ALA A 48 -12.21 7.52 3.26
N ASP A 49 -11.76 7.38 2.01
CA ASP A 49 -12.02 6.18 1.19
C ASP A 49 -10.91 5.13 1.42
N ILE A 50 -11.05 4.40 2.53
CA ILE A 50 -10.05 3.44 2.98
C ILE A 50 -9.86 2.27 2.00
N GLU A 51 -10.93 1.80 1.34
CA GLU A 51 -10.82 0.68 0.40
C GLU A 51 -9.98 1.07 -0.83
N GLN A 52 -10.26 2.23 -1.41
CA GLN A 52 -9.47 2.72 -2.55
C GLN A 52 -8.05 3.09 -2.14
N CYS A 53 -7.85 3.62 -0.92
CA CYS A 53 -6.53 3.84 -0.36
C CYS A 53 -5.70 2.54 -0.31
N ILE A 54 -6.28 1.44 0.20
CA ILE A 54 -5.63 0.13 0.30
C ILE A 54 -5.28 -0.42 -1.08
N ALA A 55 -6.21 -0.33 -2.03
CA ALA A 55 -5.98 -0.77 -3.40
C ALA A 55 -4.84 0.02 -4.06
N ALA A 56 -4.87 1.35 -3.94
CA ALA A 56 -3.88 2.24 -4.53
C ALA A 56 -2.47 2.02 -3.94
N ILE A 57 -2.34 1.87 -2.61
CA ILE A 57 -1.04 1.61 -1.99
C ILE A 57 -0.49 0.23 -2.36
N ALA A 58 -1.36 -0.78 -2.52
CA ALA A 58 -0.96 -2.11 -2.96
C ALA A 58 -0.40 -2.09 -4.40
N ILE A 59 -1.05 -1.34 -5.31
CA ILE A 59 -0.58 -1.16 -6.69
C ILE A 59 0.76 -0.40 -6.73
N SER A 60 0.88 0.68 -5.94
CA SER A 60 2.15 1.41 -5.85
C SER A 60 3.31 0.51 -5.44
N LEU A 61 3.13 -0.28 -4.38
CA LEU A 61 4.15 -1.18 -3.84
C LEU A 61 4.45 -2.39 -4.73
N SER A 62 3.51 -2.83 -5.58
CA SER A 62 3.77 -3.90 -6.55
C SER A 62 4.60 -3.41 -7.74
N LEU A 63 4.43 -2.16 -8.15
CA LEU A 63 5.19 -1.52 -9.22
C LEU A 63 6.60 -1.11 -8.77
N HIS A 64 6.72 -0.46 -7.61
CA HIS A 64 8.01 -0.08 -7.04
C HIS A 64 7.93 0.06 -5.51
N LYS A 65 8.69 -0.77 -4.80
CA LYS A 65 8.74 -0.76 -3.33
C LYS A 65 9.57 0.43 -2.82
N THR A 66 8.93 1.59 -2.68
CA THR A 66 9.55 2.75 -2.04
C THR A 66 9.40 2.68 -0.52
N ARG A 67 10.41 3.19 0.21
CA ARG A 67 10.37 3.26 1.68
C ARG A 67 9.18 4.08 2.18
N LEU A 68 8.86 5.17 1.49
CA LEU A 68 7.73 6.04 1.86
C LEU A 68 6.39 5.30 1.75
N ALA A 69 6.17 4.54 0.68
CA ALA A 69 4.95 3.75 0.51
C ALA A 69 4.82 2.64 1.56
N GLN A 70 5.93 2.02 1.97
CA GLN A 70 5.93 1.04 3.05
C GLN A 70 5.55 1.67 4.39
N ILE A 71 6.19 2.79 4.73
CA ILE A 71 5.87 3.54 5.97
C ILE A 71 4.40 3.96 5.97
N PHE A 72 3.89 4.45 4.85
CA PHE A 72 2.49 4.85 4.74
C PHE A 72 1.52 3.67 4.93
N ARG A 73 1.80 2.51 4.33
CA ARG A 73 1.01 1.29 4.56
C ARG A 73 1.00 0.90 6.04
N ASP A 74 2.16 0.94 6.69
CA ASP A 74 2.28 0.53 8.09
C ASP A 74 1.55 1.53 9.01
N PHE A 75 1.62 2.83 8.70
CA PHE A 75 0.82 3.88 9.35
C PHE A 75 -0.69 3.63 9.16
N LEU A 76 -1.13 3.34 7.92
CA LEU A 76 -2.53 3.05 7.61
C LEU A 76 -3.03 1.86 8.45
N ILE A 77 -2.25 0.78 8.54
CA ILE A 77 -2.59 -0.38 9.36
C ILE A 77 -2.77 0.02 10.83
N GLN A 78 -1.85 0.81 11.40
CA GLN A 78 -1.92 1.24 12.79
C GLN A 78 -3.20 2.04 13.07
N GLN A 79 -3.54 2.98 12.20
CA GLN A 79 -4.76 3.79 12.32
C GLN A 79 -6.02 2.90 12.26
N GLN A 80 -6.07 1.97 11.31
CA GLN A 80 -7.23 1.10 11.13
C GLN A 80 -7.39 0.08 12.27
N CYS A 81 -6.28 -0.43 12.83
CA CYS A 81 -6.32 -1.25 14.03
C CYS A 81 -6.91 -0.47 15.22
N ALA A 82 -6.55 0.80 15.41
CA ALA A 82 -7.09 1.63 16.48
C ALA A 82 -8.62 1.83 16.31
N GLU A 83 -9.08 2.09 15.09
CA GLU A 83 -10.50 2.23 14.79
C GLU A 83 -11.29 0.93 15.04
N ILE A 84 -10.73 -0.23 14.65
CA ILE A 84 -11.35 -1.53 14.95
C ILE A 84 -11.47 -1.73 16.45
N LEU A 85 -10.43 -1.41 17.22
CA LEU A 85 -10.47 -1.50 18.68
C LEU A 85 -11.55 -0.57 19.26
N ASN A 86 -11.69 0.64 18.74
CA ASN A 86 -12.76 1.56 19.14
C ASN A 86 -14.16 0.97 18.89
N PHE A 87 -14.39 0.34 17.73
CA PHE A 87 -15.66 -0.34 17.46
C PHE A 87 -15.90 -1.50 18.42
N LEU A 88 -14.88 -2.30 18.74
CA LEU A 88 -15.01 -3.41 19.69
C LEU A 88 -15.33 -2.92 21.11
N VAL A 89 -14.70 -1.83 21.56
CA VAL A 89 -14.99 -1.21 22.87
C VAL A 89 -16.43 -0.70 22.94
N GLN A 90 -16.97 -0.21 21.83
CA GLN A 90 -18.35 0.29 21.72
C GLN A 90 -19.37 -0.82 21.43
N GLU A 91 -18.96 -2.10 21.45
CA GLU A 91 -19.80 -3.26 21.10
C GLU A 91 -20.38 -3.20 19.67
N GLN A 92 -19.78 -2.40 18.79
CA GLN A 92 -20.18 -2.24 17.38
C GLN A 92 -19.55 -3.35 16.52
N LEU A 93 -19.95 -4.59 16.79
CA LEU A 93 -19.37 -5.79 16.20
C LEU A 93 -19.50 -5.84 14.66
N SER A 94 -20.60 -5.32 14.11
CA SER A 94 -20.81 -5.24 12.65
C SER A 94 -19.86 -4.26 11.98
N ALA A 95 -19.59 -3.11 12.60
CA ALA A 95 -18.65 -2.12 12.10
C ALA A 95 -17.21 -2.65 12.15
N ALA A 96 -16.82 -3.30 13.26
CA ALA A 96 -15.53 -3.97 13.39
C ALA A 96 -15.32 -5.03 12.30
N LYS A 97 -16.32 -5.89 12.06
CA LYS A 97 -16.30 -6.91 11.00
C LYS A 97 -16.14 -6.31 9.61
N ASN A 98 -16.94 -5.29 9.29
CA ASN A 98 -16.86 -4.63 7.99
C ASN A 98 -15.50 -3.97 7.78
N SER A 99 -14.93 -3.35 8.83
CA SER A 99 -13.58 -2.76 8.76
C SER A 99 -12.51 -3.83 8.50
N LEU A 100 -12.53 -4.95 9.24
CA LEU A 100 -11.59 -6.05 9.04
C LEU A 100 -11.67 -6.65 7.62
N TYR A 101 -12.88 -6.80 7.07
CA TYR A 101 -13.09 -7.26 5.70
C TYR A 101 -12.44 -6.36 4.64
N LYS A 102 -12.54 -5.03 4.82
CA LYS A 102 -11.89 -4.05 3.94
C LYS A 102 -10.37 -4.16 3.99
N LEU A 103 -9.83 -4.52 5.15
CA LEU A 103 -8.40 -4.60 5.42
C LEU A 103 -7.77 -5.95 5.08
N ARG A 104 -8.51 -6.93 4.55
CA ARG A 104 -8.01 -8.29 4.31
C ARG A 104 -6.71 -8.35 3.50
N PHE A 105 -6.52 -7.43 2.55
CA PHE A 105 -5.31 -7.35 1.73
C PHE A 105 -4.08 -6.89 2.50
N LEU A 106 -4.28 -6.30 3.69
CA LEU A 106 -3.23 -5.85 4.58
C LEU A 106 -2.81 -6.89 5.62
N PHE A 107 -3.56 -7.98 5.77
CA PHE A 107 -3.28 -9.01 6.79
C PHE A 107 -1.86 -9.56 6.73
N PRO A 108 -1.26 -9.87 5.55
CA PRO A 108 0.11 -10.39 5.49
C PRO A 108 1.17 -9.44 6.06
N TYR A 109 0.86 -8.14 6.19
CA TYR A 109 1.81 -7.11 6.59
C TYR A 109 1.71 -6.74 8.07
N SER A 110 0.76 -7.30 8.84
CA SER A 110 0.63 -6.99 10.27
C SER A 110 0.10 -8.16 11.08
N ARG A 111 0.90 -8.59 12.07
CA ARG A 111 0.49 -9.58 13.06
C ARG A 111 -0.66 -9.08 13.93
N GLN A 112 -0.68 -7.79 14.26
CA GLN A 112 -1.75 -7.21 15.07
C GLN A 112 -3.10 -7.34 14.36
N LEU A 113 -3.14 -7.06 13.06
CA LEU A 113 -4.36 -7.16 12.27
C LEU A 113 -4.81 -8.62 12.12
N GLN A 114 -3.87 -9.57 11.96
CA GLN A 114 -4.17 -11.01 12.00
C GLN A 114 -4.76 -11.44 13.34
N HIS A 115 -4.20 -10.98 14.46
CA HIS A 115 -4.72 -11.28 15.80
C HIS A 115 -6.11 -10.70 16.00
N LEU A 116 -6.37 -9.47 15.53
CA LEU A 116 -7.71 -8.86 15.58
C LEU A 116 -8.72 -9.66 14.76
N ASN A 117 -8.34 -10.16 13.58
CA ASN A 117 -9.20 -11.03 12.79
C ASN A 117 -9.52 -12.34 13.53
N ALA A 118 -8.51 -13.02 14.06
CA ALA A 118 -8.71 -14.25 14.83
C ALA A 118 -9.57 -14.04 16.09
N PHE A 119 -9.39 -12.91 16.77
CA PHE A 119 -10.20 -12.53 17.92
C PHE A 119 -11.66 -12.23 17.51
N ALA A 120 -11.88 -11.53 16.41
CA ALA A 120 -13.21 -11.28 15.88
C ALA A 120 -13.92 -12.60 15.52
N GLU A 121 -13.21 -13.54 14.90
CA GLU A 121 -13.73 -14.89 14.61
C GLU A 121 -14.13 -15.64 15.89
N TYR A 122 -13.32 -15.54 16.96
CA TYR A 122 -13.65 -16.12 18.27
C TYR A 122 -14.93 -15.52 18.87
N LEU A 123 -15.17 -14.23 18.69
CA LEU A 123 -16.41 -13.55 19.08
C LEU A 123 -17.62 -13.90 18.19
N GLY A 124 -17.48 -14.81 17.24
CA GLY A 124 -18.54 -15.23 16.32
C GLY A 124 -18.67 -14.35 15.08
N LEU A 125 -17.78 -13.38 14.87
CA LEU A 125 -17.72 -12.56 13.66
C LEU A 125 -16.87 -13.27 12.60
N ARG A 126 -17.46 -14.21 11.86
CA ARG A 126 -16.81 -14.78 10.67
C ARG A 126 -16.71 -13.72 9.59
N ILE A 127 -15.50 -13.40 9.13
CA ILE A 127 -15.19 -12.43 8.07
C ILE A 127 -15.04 -13.14 6.73
#